data_AF-A0AA92TP46-F1
#
_entry.id   AF-A0AA92TP46-F1
#
_cell.length_a   1.000
_cell.length_b   1.000
_cell.length_c   1.000
_cell.angle_alpha   90.00
_cell.angle_beta   90.00
_cell.angle_gamma   90.00
#
_symmetry.space_group_name_H-M   'P 1'
#
loop_
_entity.id
_entity.type
_entity.pdbx_description
1 polymer ?
#
loop_
_entity_poly.entity_id
_entity_poly.type
_entity_poly.pdbx_seq_one_letter_code
_entity_poly.pdbx_strand_id
1 'polypeptide(L)'
;MKKLITTCYKNQDMDLFSMNKSEQAVFLVYEGDKNGNHIPDVEEIGVKPLKGDGDFRSKECIELLKEADIVVTNPPFSLFREYVAQLMEYDKKFLIIGHQNALSYKEIFPLIRDNKMWLGFGFKGNAGHFISAYEDVATAGDHRKGMIRVSGVTWFTNLDYKERHEDIILYKSYSPEEYPTYDNYDAINVGKTADIPCDYEGVMGVPITFIDKYNPDQFEIMGMSASAGYNADIVGIPFKGDKDARPLINGKNTYARIFIKKK
;
A
#
# COMPACT_ATOMS: atom_id res chain seq x y z
N MET A 1 4.22 17.16 -18.20
CA MET A 1 3.65 15.86 -18.59
C MET A 1 3.74 15.76 -20.10
N LYS A 2 4.38 14.74 -20.67
CA LYS A 2 4.60 14.60 -22.12
C LYS A 2 3.56 13.72 -22.81
N LYS A 3 3.06 12.70 -22.10
CA LYS A 3 2.15 11.69 -22.63
C LYS A 3 1.37 11.08 -21.47
N LEU A 4 0.10 10.78 -21.69
CA LEU A 4 -0.75 9.98 -20.82
C LEU A 4 -1.24 8.78 -21.65
N ILE A 5 -1.13 7.59 -21.07
CA ILE A 5 -1.61 6.34 -21.65
C ILE A 5 -2.59 5.73 -20.67
N THR A 6 -3.80 5.40 -21.14
CA THR A 6 -4.81 4.68 -20.36
C THR A 6 -5.20 3.41 -21.09
N THR A 7 -5.21 2.28 -20.40
CA THR A 7 -5.72 1.01 -20.92
C THR A 7 -7.04 0.66 -20.25
N CYS A 8 -8.01 0.15 -21.00
CA CYS A 8 -9.31 -0.26 -20.46
C CYS A 8 -9.49 -1.77 -20.56
N TYR A 9 -9.57 -2.48 -19.44
CA TYR A 9 -9.80 -3.93 -19.46
C TYR A 9 -11.20 -4.27 -20.00
N LYS A 10 -11.30 -5.14 -21.01
CA LYS A 10 -12.54 -5.62 -21.61
C LYS A 10 -13.52 -4.53 -22.05
N ASN A 11 -12.99 -3.42 -22.58
CA ASN A 11 -13.79 -2.27 -23.02
C ASN A 11 -13.26 -1.66 -24.32
N GLN A 12 -14.16 -1.29 -25.24
CA GLN A 12 -13.81 -0.52 -26.43
C GLN A 12 -14.29 0.94 -26.37
N ASP A 13 -15.15 1.26 -25.40
CA ASP A 13 -15.64 2.62 -25.19
C ASP A 13 -14.57 3.46 -24.45
N MET A 14 -14.45 4.72 -24.83
CA MET A 14 -13.54 5.71 -24.21
C MET A 14 -14.04 6.23 -22.85
N ASP A 15 -15.11 5.65 -22.32
CA ASP A 15 -15.62 6.09 -21.03
C ASP A 15 -14.62 5.82 -19.90
N LEU A 16 -14.80 6.53 -18.78
CA LEU A 16 -13.88 6.47 -17.64
C LEU A 16 -13.84 5.09 -16.96
N PHE A 17 -14.86 4.23 -17.17
CA PHE A 17 -15.04 3.02 -16.39
C PHE A 17 -15.50 1.85 -17.27
N SER A 18 -14.69 0.78 -17.30
CA SER A 18 -15.05 -0.42 -18.05
C SER A 18 -16.38 -1.03 -17.58
N MET A 19 -17.25 -1.31 -18.53
CA MET A 19 -18.47 -2.10 -18.34
C MET A 19 -18.27 -3.59 -18.68
N ASN A 20 -17.03 -4.03 -18.97
CA ASN A 20 -16.69 -5.40 -19.38
C ASN A 20 -17.55 -5.94 -20.54
N LYS A 21 -17.88 -5.08 -21.51
CA LYS A 21 -18.80 -5.41 -22.62
C LYS A 21 -18.12 -6.07 -23.82
N SER A 22 -16.79 -6.16 -23.83
CA SER A 22 -16.01 -6.64 -24.96
C SER A 22 -14.88 -7.56 -24.51
N GLU A 23 -14.57 -8.59 -25.29
CA GLU A 23 -13.38 -9.43 -25.08
C GLU A 23 -12.09 -8.75 -25.60
N GLN A 24 -12.23 -7.67 -26.37
CA GLN A 24 -11.13 -6.85 -26.88
C GLN A 24 -11.15 -5.46 -26.24
N ALA A 25 -9.97 -4.96 -25.86
CA ALA A 25 -9.76 -3.67 -25.23
C ALA A 25 -9.30 -2.58 -26.21
N VAL A 26 -9.36 -1.33 -25.76
CA VAL A 26 -8.66 -0.18 -26.35
C VAL A 26 -7.69 0.44 -25.37
N PHE A 27 -6.73 1.19 -25.88
CA PHE A 27 -5.94 2.13 -25.11
C PHE A 27 -6.03 3.53 -25.70
N LEU A 28 -5.95 4.51 -24.82
CA LEU A 28 -6.05 5.93 -25.10
C LEU A 28 -4.67 6.55 -24.97
N VAL A 29 -4.32 7.45 -25.88
CA VAL A 29 -3.08 8.20 -25.84
C VAL A 29 -3.39 9.69 -25.93
N TYR A 30 -2.92 10.46 -24.95
CA TYR A 30 -2.97 11.91 -24.94
C TYR A 30 -1.56 12.47 -24.85
N GLU A 31 -1.18 13.36 -25.77
CA GLU A 31 0.19 13.90 -25.88
C GLU A 31 0.27 15.40 -25.50
N GLY A 32 -0.78 15.90 -24.84
CA GLY A 32 -0.90 17.29 -24.45
C GLY A 32 -1.85 18.08 -25.32
N ASP A 33 -2.14 19.29 -24.85
CA ASP A 33 -3.05 20.26 -25.46
C ASP A 33 -2.46 20.79 -26.77
N LYS A 34 -3.25 20.70 -27.84
CA LYS A 34 -2.92 21.10 -29.21
C LYS A 34 -3.67 22.35 -29.65
N ASN A 35 -4.74 22.73 -28.97
CA ASN A 35 -5.60 23.87 -29.34
C ASN A 35 -5.53 25.06 -28.36
N GLY A 36 -4.83 24.90 -27.24
CA GLY A 36 -4.54 25.94 -26.25
C GLY A 36 -5.66 26.18 -25.23
N ASN A 37 -6.66 25.30 -25.13
CA ASN A 37 -7.79 25.45 -24.20
C ASN A 37 -7.51 24.84 -22.81
N HIS A 38 -6.41 24.11 -22.65
CA HIS A 38 -6.00 23.40 -21.44
C HIS A 38 -6.99 22.33 -20.94
N ILE A 39 -7.81 21.80 -21.85
CA ILE A 39 -8.81 20.75 -21.60
C ILE A 39 -8.50 19.58 -22.54
N PRO A 40 -8.31 18.35 -22.04
CA PRO A 40 -8.14 17.19 -22.91
C PRO A 40 -9.40 16.93 -23.75
N ASP A 41 -9.30 17.14 -25.07
CA ASP A 41 -10.42 16.97 -26.00
C ASP A 41 -10.40 15.59 -26.68
N VAL A 42 -11.56 15.12 -27.13
CA VAL A 42 -11.71 13.83 -27.83
C VAL A 42 -10.86 13.79 -29.11
N GLU A 43 -10.74 14.93 -29.79
CA GLU A 43 -9.93 15.11 -30.99
C GLU A 43 -8.42 15.03 -30.68
N GLU A 44 -8.02 15.27 -29.43
CA GLU A 44 -6.63 15.17 -28.97
C GLU A 44 -6.29 13.78 -28.43
N ILE A 45 -7.31 13.02 -28.01
CA ILE A 45 -7.20 11.67 -27.45
C ILE A 45 -7.25 10.64 -28.59
N GLY A 46 -6.10 10.02 -28.87
CA GLY A 46 -6.04 8.90 -29.82
C GLY A 46 -6.55 7.61 -29.19
N VAL A 47 -7.62 7.03 -29.74
CA VAL A 47 -8.12 5.69 -29.38
C VAL A 47 -7.46 4.64 -30.29
N LYS A 48 -6.84 3.62 -29.70
CA LYS A 48 -6.17 2.54 -30.43
C LYS A 48 -6.62 1.17 -29.91
N PRO A 49 -6.92 0.20 -30.79
CA PRO A 49 -7.31 -1.14 -30.35
C PRO A 49 -6.12 -1.90 -29.77
N LEU A 50 -6.37 -2.67 -28.71
CA LEU A 50 -5.50 -3.75 -28.25
C LEU A 50 -5.90 -5.06 -28.95
N LYS A 51 -5.00 -6.02 -29.04
CA LYS A 51 -5.28 -7.35 -29.61
C LYS A 51 -6.07 -8.23 -28.64
N GLY A 52 -5.80 -8.09 -27.35
CA GLY A 52 -6.44 -8.82 -26.26
C GLY A 52 -7.38 -7.95 -25.43
N ASP A 53 -7.61 -8.40 -24.21
CA ASP A 53 -8.59 -7.86 -23.27
C ASP A 53 -8.07 -6.73 -22.39
N GLY A 54 -6.80 -6.33 -22.54
CA GLY A 54 -6.19 -5.27 -21.73
C GLY A 54 -5.67 -5.75 -20.36
N ASP A 55 -5.56 -7.06 -20.12
CA ASP A 55 -4.89 -7.58 -18.93
C ASP A 55 -3.45 -7.05 -18.84
N PHE A 56 -3.05 -6.54 -17.67
CA PHE A 56 -1.73 -5.95 -17.43
C PHE A 56 -0.58 -6.93 -17.64
N ARG A 57 -0.87 -8.23 -17.65
CA ARG A 57 0.09 -9.32 -17.88
C ARG A 57 0.32 -9.60 -19.36
N SER A 58 -0.55 -9.09 -20.23
CA SER A 58 -0.41 -9.27 -21.67
C SER A 58 0.84 -8.57 -22.21
N LYS A 59 1.45 -9.13 -23.25
CA LYS A 59 2.66 -8.57 -23.86
C LYS A 59 2.46 -7.13 -24.33
N GLU A 60 1.30 -6.82 -24.90
CA GLU A 60 1.01 -5.46 -25.38
C GLU A 60 0.85 -4.45 -24.26
N CYS A 61 0.21 -4.82 -23.14
CA CYS A 61 0.15 -3.94 -21.96
C CYS A 61 1.52 -3.76 -21.30
N ILE A 62 2.37 -4.80 -21.32
CA ILE A 62 3.76 -4.69 -20.84
C ILE A 62 4.58 -3.73 -21.72
N GLU A 63 4.39 -3.72 -23.04
CA GLU A 63 5.06 -2.73 -23.90
C GLU A 63 4.61 -1.30 -23.57
N LEU A 64 3.32 -1.08 -23.29
CA LEU A 64 2.83 0.22 -22.81
C LEU A 64 3.40 0.58 -21.43
N LEU A 65 3.51 -0.40 -20.52
CA LEU A 65 4.13 -0.22 -19.21
C LEU A 65 5.58 0.21 -19.34
N LYS A 66 6.35 -0.39 -20.26
CA LYS A 66 7.75 -0.04 -20.51
C LYS A 66 7.90 1.43 -20.91
N GLU A 67 6.96 1.98 -21.68
CA GLU A 67 6.92 3.40 -22.05
C GLU A 67 6.61 4.34 -20.88
N ALA A 68 5.92 3.87 -19.84
CA ALA A 68 5.48 4.70 -18.73
C ALA A 68 6.61 4.96 -17.72
N ASP A 69 6.74 6.21 -17.26
CA ASP A 69 7.62 6.55 -16.13
C ASP A 69 6.90 6.35 -14.78
N ILE A 70 5.62 6.75 -14.73
CA ILE A 70 4.76 6.71 -13.54
C ILE A 70 3.47 5.97 -13.88
N VAL A 71 3.07 5.06 -13.00
CA VAL A 71 1.80 4.33 -13.07
C VAL A 71 0.86 4.79 -11.97
N VAL A 72 -0.35 5.21 -12.31
CA VAL A 72 -1.40 5.57 -11.35
C VAL A 72 -2.62 4.72 -11.61
N THR A 73 -3.03 3.88 -10.65
CA THR A 73 -4.16 2.96 -10.87
C THR A 73 -4.80 2.43 -9.58
N ASN A 74 -5.97 1.81 -9.71
CA ASN A 74 -6.64 1.03 -8.67
C ASN A 74 -6.66 -0.44 -9.12
N PRO A 75 -5.58 -1.21 -8.90
CA PRO A 75 -5.49 -2.58 -9.37
C PRO A 75 -6.48 -3.49 -8.61
N PRO A 76 -6.92 -4.62 -9.20
CA PRO A 76 -7.71 -5.60 -8.49
C PRO A 76 -7.00 -6.06 -7.22
N PHE A 77 -7.66 -5.97 -6.06
CA PHE A 77 -7.02 -6.29 -4.77
C PHE A 77 -6.54 -7.74 -4.68
N SER A 78 -7.19 -8.67 -5.40
CA SER A 78 -6.76 -10.07 -5.51
C SER A 78 -5.43 -10.24 -6.25
N LEU A 79 -5.08 -9.31 -7.14
CA LEU A 79 -3.87 -9.31 -7.96
C LEU A 79 -2.83 -8.29 -7.49
N PHE A 80 -3.08 -7.61 -6.35
CA PHE A 80 -2.23 -6.52 -5.85
C PHE A 80 -0.75 -6.92 -5.74
N ARG A 81 -0.46 -8.11 -5.20
CA ARG A 81 0.92 -8.61 -5.06
C ARG A 81 1.62 -8.83 -6.40
N GLU A 82 0.90 -9.43 -7.35
CA GLU A 82 1.40 -9.70 -8.69
C GLU A 82 1.65 -8.39 -9.43
N TYR A 83 0.75 -7.42 -9.28
CA TYR A 83 0.89 -6.11 -9.89
C TYR A 83 2.07 -5.33 -9.31
N VAL A 84 2.22 -5.28 -7.98
CA VAL A 84 3.39 -4.66 -7.34
C VAL A 84 4.68 -5.33 -7.80
N ALA A 85 4.72 -6.66 -7.87
CA ALA A 85 5.90 -7.38 -8.35
C ALA A 85 6.28 -6.95 -9.78
N GLN A 86 5.30 -6.82 -10.69
CA GLN A 86 5.53 -6.33 -12.04
C GLN A 86 6.04 -4.87 -12.04
N LEU A 87 5.44 -3.97 -11.26
CA LEU A 87 5.89 -2.58 -11.19
C LEU A 87 7.33 -2.46 -10.69
N MET A 88 7.71 -3.29 -9.71
CA MET A 88 9.09 -3.35 -9.20
C MET A 88 10.06 -3.96 -10.23
N GLU A 89 9.64 -5.01 -10.96
CA GLU A 89 10.43 -5.64 -12.03
C GLU A 89 10.82 -4.65 -13.14
N TYR A 90 9.87 -3.79 -13.53
CA TYR A 90 10.07 -2.77 -14.56
C TYR A 90 10.53 -1.41 -14.03
N ASP A 91 10.94 -1.33 -12.76
CA ASP A 91 11.44 -0.12 -12.09
C ASP A 91 10.53 1.11 -12.27
N LYS A 92 9.23 0.91 -12.04
CA LYS A 92 8.24 1.97 -12.23
C LYS A 92 8.07 2.80 -10.98
N LYS A 93 7.90 4.10 -11.17
CA LYS A 93 7.30 4.95 -10.14
C LYS A 93 5.80 4.73 -10.15
N PHE A 94 5.16 4.71 -8.99
CA PHE A 94 3.73 4.42 -8.95
C PHE A 94 2.99 5.06 -7.79
N LEU A 95 1.69 5.26 -8.00
CA LEU A 95 0.72 5.62 -6.98
C LEU A 95 -0.52 4.73 -7.18
N ILE A 96 -0.66 3.68 -6.36
CA ILE A 96 -1.70 2.67 -6.55
C ILE A 96 -2.58 2.53 -5.32
N ILE A 97 -3.88 2.29 -5.52
CA ILE A 97 -4.79 2.02 -4.40
C ILE A 97 -4.64 0.56 -3.97
N GLY A 98 -4.54 0.34 -2.67
CA GLY A 98 -4.51 -0.99 -2.08
C GLY A 98 -5.25 -1.02 -0.76
N HIS A 99 -5.57 -2.22 -0.28
CA HIS A 99 -6.09 -2.40 1.07
C HIS A 99 -4.94 -2.54 2.08
N GLN A 100 -5.03 -1.91 3.24
CA GLN A 100 -4.01 -1.87 4.30
C GLN A 100 -3.52 -3.25 4.75
N ASN A 101 -4.36 -4.28 4.61
CA ASN A 101 -3.98 -5.67 4.89
C ASN A 101 -2.78 -6.12 4.03
N ALA A 102 -2.54 -5.50 2.88
CA ALA A 102 -1.39 -5.79 2.03
C ALA A 102 -0.05 -5.51 2.72
N LEU A 103 -0.01 -4.61 3.72
CA LEU A 103 1.21 -4.27 4.46
C LEU A 103 1.90 -5.48 5.09
N SER A 104 1.13 -6.51 5.47
CA SER A 104 1.67 -7.71 6.11
C SER A 104 1.93 -8.87 5.14
N TYR A 105 1.68 -8.68 3.83
CA TYR A 105 1.95 -9.73 2.85
C TYR A 105 3.44 -9.96 2.71
N LYS A 106 3.86 -11.23 2.58
CA LYS A 106 5.27 -11.63 2.54
C LYS A 106 6.05 -10.98 1.38
N GLU A 107 5.37 -10.64 0.29
CA GLU A 107 5.95 -9.97 -0.89
C GLU A 107 5.99 -8.43 -0.74
N ILE A 108 5.17 -7.87 0.16
CA ILE A 108 4.96 -6.43 0.30
C ILE A 108 5.76 -5.88 1.48
N PHE A 109 5.70 -6.52 2.64
CA PHE A 109 6.38 -6.05 3.85
C PHE A 109 7.89 -5.79 3.65
N PRO A 110 8.66 -6.67 2.96
CA PRO A 110 10.06 -6.39 2.69
C PRO A 110 10.28 -5.07 1.93
N LEU A 111 9.40 -4.71 1.00
CA LEU A 111 9.48 -3.45 0.27
C LEU A 111 9.24 -2.24 1.19
N ILE A 112 8.36 -2.37 2.18
CA ILE A 112 8.12 -1.34 3.19
C ILE A 112 9.34 -1.18 4.10
N ARG A 113 9.82 -2.29 4.67
CA ARG A 113 10.99 -2.33 5.56
C ARG A 113 12.22 -1.72 4.88
N ASP A 114 12.47 -2.12 3.64
CA ASP A 114 13.65 -1.69 2.87
C ASP A 114 13.48 -0.29 2.26
N ASN A 115 12.40 0.44 2.60
CA ASN A 115 12.09 1.77 2.06
C ASN A 115 12.04 1.82 0.53
N LYS A 116 11.55 0.76 -0.11
CA LYS A 116 11.31 0.68 -1.57
C LYS A 116 9.87 1.00 -1.96
N MET A 117 8.96 0.93 -1.01
CA MET A 117 7.55 1.29 -1.12
C MET A 117 7.05 1.76 0.25
N TRP A 118 6.02 2.58 0.28
CA TRP A 118 5.38 3.09 1.51
C TRP A 118 3.92 3.43 1.24
N LEU A 119 3.18 3.75 2.31
CA LEU A 119 1.84 4.31 2.18
C LEU A 119 1.93 5.74 1.65
N GLY A 120 1.06 6.09 0.71
CA GLY A 120 0.88 7.48 0.28
C GLY A 120 -0.06 8.25 1.19
N PHE A 121 -0.40 9.47 0.80
CA PHE A 121 -1.32 10.33 1.56
C PHE A 121 -2.71 9.70 1.69
N GLY A 122 -3.07 9.23 2.88
CA GLY A 122 -4.26 8.40 3.11
C GLY A 122 -5.61 9.07 2.80
N PHE A 123 -6.66 8.26 2.71
CA PHE A 123 -8.03 8.77 2.59
C PHE A 123 -8.59 9.15 3.96
N LYS A 124 -9.51 10.12 3.98
CA LYS A 124 -10.22 10.50 5.20
C LYS A 124 -10.91 9.27 5.81
N GLY A 125 -10.56 8.94 7.05
CA GLY A 125 -11.11 7.78 7.76
C GLY A 125 -10.69 6.43 7.20
N ASN A 126 -9.60 6.38 6.42
CA ASN A 126 -9.09 5.18 5.73
C ASN A 126 -10.19 4.48 4.92
N ALA A 127 -11.00 5.26 4.21
CA ALA A 127 -12.08 4.73 3.38
C ALA A 127 -12.20 5.48 2.07
N GLY A 128 -12.52 4.74 1.02
CA GLY A 128 -12.80 5.26 -0.32
C GLY A 128 -14.20 4.89 -0.77
N HIS A 129 -14.77 5.71 -1.64
CA HIS A 129 -16.04 5.45 -2.31
C HIS A 129 -15.78 5.12 -3.76
N PHE A 130 -16.30 3.99 -4.23
CA PHE A 130 -16.11 3.51 -5.59
C PHE A 130 -17.47 3.31 -6.26
N ILE A 131 -17.59 3.75 -7.51
CA ILE A 131 -18.80 3.49 -8.32
C ILE A 131 -18.97 1.97 -8.43
N SER A 132 -20.18 1.50 -8.18
CA SER A 132 -20.47 0.08 -8.13
C SER A 132 -21.93 -0.19 -8.42
N ALA A 133 -22.20 -1.31 -9.10
CA ALA A 133 -23.56 -1.82 -9.29
C ALA A 133 -24.08 -2.60 -8.07
N TYR A 134 -23.20 -2.91 -7.11
CA TYR A 134 -23.54 -3.60 -5.88
C TYR A 134 -24.07 -2.64 -4.82
N GLU A 135 -24.97 -3.12 -3.97
CA GLU A 135 -25.41 -2.39 -2.79
C GLU A 135 -24.25 -2.18 -1.81
N ASP A 136 -24.25 -1.01 -1.17
CA ASP A 136 -23.29 -0.71 -0.11
C ASP A 136 -23.70 -1.40 1.18
N VAL A 137 -22.98 -2.46 1.53
CA VAL A 137 -23.17 -3.26 2.75
C VAL A 137 -22.24 -2.83 3.88
N ALA A 138 -21.53 -1.70 3.74
CA ALA A 138 -20.66 -1.21 4.79
C ALA A 138 -21.45 -0.92 6.08
N THR A 139 -20.93 -1.35 7.23
CA THR A 139 -21.54 -1.08 8.53
C THR A 139 -21.26 0.33 9.04
N ALA A 140 -20.20 0.96 8.53
CA ALA A 140 -19.86 2.34 8.84
C ALA A 140 -20.74 3.31 8.04
N GLY A 141 -21.14 4.43 8.65
CA GLY A 141 -21.87 5.50 7.96
C GLY A 141 -21.02 6.23 6.90
N ASP A 142 -21.60 7.27 6.29
CA ASP A 142 -21.07 7.96 5.08
C ASP A 142 -21.27 7.16 3.78
N HIS A 143 -22.53 6.84 3.46
CA HIS A 143 -22.90 6.20 2.20
C HIS A 143 -23.11 7.24 1.09
N ARG A 144 -22.78 6.89 -0.15
CA ARG A 144 -23.01 7.73 -1.33
C ARG A 144 -23.84 6.94 -2.35
N LYS A 145 -24.88 7.58 -2.88
CA LYS A 145 -25.78 6.95 -3.86
C LYS A 145 -24.97 6.49 -5.08
N GLY A 146 -25.14 5.22 -5.48
CA GLY A 146 -24.45 4.62 -6.64
C GLY A 146 -22.99 4.25 -6.40
N MET A 147 -22.53 4.24 -5.15
CA MET A 147 -21.17 3.88 -4.78
C MET A 147 -21.16 2.91 -3.59
N ILE A 148 -20.10 2.11 -3.48
CA ILE A 148 -19.79 1.33 -2.29
C ILE A 148 -18.69 2.01 -1.48
N ARG A 149 -18.79 1.94 -0.15
CA ARG A 149 -17.75 2.42 0.77
C ARG A 149 -16.83 1.26 1.14
N VAL A 150 -15.54 1.39 0.86
CA VAL A 150 -14.54 0.37 1.19
C VAL A 150 -13.63 0.89 2.29
N SER A 151 -13.69 0.28 3.47
CA SER A 151 -12.77 0.55 4.58
C SER A 151 -11.38 -0.02 4.30
N GLY A 152 -10.37 0.57 4.93
CA GLY A 152 -8.99 0.08 4.91
C GLY A 152 -8.28 0.29 3.57
N VAL A 153 -8.87 1.00 2.61
CA VAL A 153 -8.15 1.38 1.38
C VAL A 153 -7.26 2.59 1.65
N THR A 154 -6.11 2.62 0.99
CA THR A 154 -5.13 3.70 1.05
C THR A 154 -4.26 3.67 -0.20
N TRP A 155 -3.43 4.69 -0.38
CA TRP A 155 -2.43 4.72 -1.42
C TRP A 155 -1.18 3.95 -1.02
N PHE A 156 -0.57 3.25 -1.98
CA PHE A 156 0.76 2.67 -1.93
C PHE A 156 1.61 3.32 -3.01
N THR A 157 2.84 3.70 -2.68
CA THR A 157 3.69 4.44 -3.61
C THR A 157 5.17 4.24 -3.30
N ASN A 158 6.01 4.58 -4.27
CA ASN A 158 7.46 4.76 -4.13
C ASN A 158 7.90 6.17 -4.59
N LEU A 159 6.95 7.10 -4.63
CA LEU A 159 7.13 8.54 -4.83
C LEU A 159 7.20 9.22 -3.47
N ASP A 160 8.26 9.98 -3.26
CA ASP A 160 8.52 10.59 -1.95
C ASP A 160 7.65 11.82 -1.73
N TYR A 161 7.28 12.08 -0.49
CA TYR A 161 6.40 13.20 -0.12
C TYR A 161 6.72 13.71 1.29
N LYS A 162 6.46 14.99 1.52
CA LYS A 162 6.95 15.71 2.70
C LYS A 162 6.49 15.08 4.02
N GLU A 163 5.22 14.72 4.11
CA GLU A 163 4.59 14.21 5.33
C GLU A 163 5.16 12.85 5.76
N ARG A 164 5.83 12.12 4.85
CA ARG A 164 6.58 10.90 5.20
C ARG A 164 7.77 11.18 6.13
N HIS A 165 8.26 12.41 6.13
CA HIS A 165 9.42 12.85 6.91
C HIS A 165 9.03 13.66 8.15
N GLU A 166 7.76 13.58 8.57
CA GLU A 166 7.29 14.25 9.78
C GLU A 166 7.54 13.39 11.01
N ASP A 167 8.28 13.93 11.98
CA ASP A 167 8.52 13.28 13.25
C ASP A 167 7.24 13.13 14.07
N ILE A 168 7.08 11.96 14.68
CA ILE A 168 6.12 11.78 15.76
C ILE A 168 6.71 12.41 17.02
N ILE A 169 5.94 13.27 17.69
CA ILE A 169 6.34 13.83 18.99
C ILE A 169 6.32 12.70 20.04
N LEU A 170 7.49 12.37 20.57
CA LEU A 170 7.67 11.38 21.65
C LEU A 170 7.73 12.11 22.99
N TYR A 171 6.86 11.72 23.93
CA TYR A 171 6.74 12.39 25.23
C TYR A 171 6.56 11.44 26.41
N LYS A 172 6.41 10.14 26.16
CA LYS A 172 6.33 9.12 27.20
C LYS A 172 7.73 8.75 27.69
N SER A 173 7.83 8.43 28.98
CA SER A 173 9.03 7.80 29.55
C SER A 173 8.80 6.31 29.71
N TYR A 174 9.85 5.53 29.54
CA TYR A 174 9.85 4.10 29.70
C TYR A 174 9.69 3.69 31.17
N SER A 175 8.82 2.71 31.41
CA SER A 175 8.78 1.91 32.63
C SER A 175 8.52 0.43 32.28
N PRO A 176 9.14 -0.54 32.96
CA PRO A 176 8.90 -1.96 32.71
C PRO A 176 7.43 -2.37 32.90
N GLU A 177 6.70 -1.67 33.76
CA GLU A 177 5.29 -1.94 34.05
C GLU A 177 4.37 -1.53 32.90
N GLU A 178 4.62 -0.38 32.25
CA GLU A 178 3.82 0.08 31.11
C GLU A 178 4.26 -0.57 29.78
N TYR A 179 5.55 -0.90 29.68
CA TYR A 179 6.18 -1.44 28.47
C TYR A 179 6.83 -2.80 28.77
N PRO A 180 6.04 -3.85 29.00
CA PRO A 180 6.55 -5.17 29.33
C PRO A 180 7.42 -5.71 28.19
N THR A 181 8.51 -6.39 28.55
CA THR A 181 9.36 -7.14 27.62
C THR A 181 8.64 -8.38 27.11
N TYR A 182 8.92 -8.77 25.86
CA TYR A 182 8.42 -10.03 25.34
C TYR A 182 9.21 -11.22 25.85
N ASP A 183 8.54 -12.37 26.04
CA ASP A 183 9.19 -13.60 26.50
C ASP A 183 10.11 -14.20 25.40
N ASN A 184 9.72 -13.99 24.15
CA ASN A 184 10.30 -14.64 22.97
C ASN A 184 11.07 -13.72 22.01
N TYR A 185 11.21 -12.44 22.38
CA TYR A 185 11.97 -11.42 21.64
C TYR A 185 12.73 -10.52 22.61
N ASP A 186 13.89 -10.03 22.18
CA ASP A 186 14.59 -8.95 22.88
C ASP A 186 14.00 -7.59 22.47
N ALA A 187 12.76 -7.35 22.87
CA ALA A 187 12.00 -6.14 22.55
C ALA A 187 10.90 -5.89 23.59
N ILE A 188 10.48 -4.63 23.73
CA ILE A 188 9.36 -4.23 24.58
C ILE A 188 8.06 -4.10 23.79
N ASN A 189 6.93 -4.28 24.47
CA ASN A 189 5.62 -4.04 23.90
C ASN A 189 5.22 -2.58 24.04
N VAL A 190 5.03 -1.92 22.90
CA VAL A 190 4.41 -0.59 22.82
C VAL A 190 3.00 -0.76 22.29
N GLY A 191 2.02 -0.62 23.18
CA GLY A 191 0.62 -0.91 22.87
C GLY A 191 0.03 -0.03 21.77
N LYS A 192 0.46 1.23 21.69
CA LYS A 192 -0.02 2.26 20.75
C LYS A 192 1.13 3.12 20.27
N THR A 193 1.10 3.54 19.00
CA THR A 193 2.12 4.43 18.41
C THR A 193 2.32 5.74 19.19
N ALA A 194 1.25 6.30 19.76
CA ALA A 194 1.34 7.54 20.56
C ALA A 194 2.07 7.36 21.90
N ASP A 195 2.25 6.11 22.34
CA ASP A 195 2.89 5.78 23.61
C ASP A 195 4.36 5.38 23.42
N ILE A 196 4.97 5.58 22.23
CA ILE A 196 6.39 5.27 22.03
C ILE A 196 7.24 6.10 23.02
N PRO A 197 8.05 5.45 23.88
CA PRO A 197 8.86 6.16 24.86
C PRO A 197 10.04 6.91 24.21
N CYS A 198 10.29 8.15 24.65
CA CYS A 198 11.36 8.98 24.10
C CYS A 198 12.74 8.59 24.62
N ASP A 199 12.82 7.86 25.73
CA ASP A 199 14.04 7.51 26.48
C ASP A 199 14.45 6.02 26.38
N TYR A 200 13.85 5.25 25.46
CA TYR A 200 14.16 3.83 25.24
C TYR A 200 14.88 3.58 23.90
N GLU A 201 16.11 3.09 23.95
CA GLU A 201 16.96 2.87 22.75
C GLU A 201 16.88 1.45 22.16
N GLY A 202 16.17 0.54 22.83
CA GLY A 202 16.03 -0.86 22.40
C GLY A 202 15.00 -1.06 21.29
N VAL A 203 14.78 -2.32 20.92
CA VAL A 203 13.75 -2.68 19.93
C VAL A 203 12.36 -2.60 20.55
N MET A 204 11.42 -2.03 19.82
CA MET A 204 10.03 -1.84 20.24
C MET A 204 9.08 -2.56 19.29
N GLY A 205 8.18 -3.38 19.85
CA GLY A 205 7.05 -3.93 19.12
C GLY A 205 5.87 -2.96 19.13
N VAL A 206 5.59 -2.34 17.98
CA VAL A 206 4.49 -1.38 17.78
C VAL A 206 3.35 -2.01 16.95
N PRO A 207 2.11 -1.47 17.01
CA PRO A 207 1.02 -1.92 16.12
C PRO A 207 1.40 -1.82 14.64
N ILE A 208 0.85 -2.70 13.79
CA ILE A 208 1.07 -2.63 12.32
C ILE A 208 0.66 -1.27 11.74
N THR A 209 -0.36 -0.63 12.33
CA THR A 209 -0.82 0.72 11.95
C THR A 209 0.22 1.82 12.17
N PHE A 210 1.35 1.52 12.84
CA PHE A 210 2.49 2.43 12.93
C PHE A 210 3.01 2.86 11.54
N ILE A 211 2.88 2.02 10.50
CA ILE A 211 3.35 2.35 9.15
C ILE A 211 2.74 3.65 8.61
N ASP A 212 1.52 3.99 9.01
CA ASP A 212 0.84 5.24 8.66
C ASP A 212 1.59 6.49 9.13
N LYS A 213 2.40 6.36 10.19
CA LYS A 213 3.18 7.44 10.81
C LYS A 213 4.69 7.20 10.72
N TYR A 214 5.11 6.22 9.93
CA TYR A 214 6.50 5.84 9.87
C TYR A 214 7.32 6.90 9.12
N ASN A 215 8.19 7.56 9.87
CA ASN A 215 9.26 8.40 9.33
C ASN A 215 10.57 7.59 9.27
N PRO A 216 11.15 7.34 8.07
CA PRO A 216 12.43 6.63 7.94
C PRO A 216 13.62 7.39 8.54
N ASP A 217 13.51 8.69 8.80
CA ASP A 217 14.57 9.48 9.41
C ASP A 217 14.55 9.36 10.94
N GLN A 218 13.38 9.09 11.52
CA GLN A 218 13.18 8.94 12.96
C GLN A 218 13.32 7.48 13.45
N PHE A 219 12.91 6.52 12.61
CA PHE A 219 12.88 5.11 12.98
C PHE A 219 13.48 4.21 11.91
N GLU A 220 13.94 3.04 12.33
CA GLU A 220 14.29 1.91 11.49
C GLU A 220 13.28 0.78 11.72
N ILE A 221 12.75 0.20 10.65
CA ILE A 221 11.94 -1.02 10.73
C ILE A 221 12.89 -2.22 10.70
N MET A 222 12.94 -2.97 11.81
CA MET A 222 13.76 -4.17 11.93
C MET A 222 13.06 -5.38 11.29
N GLY A 223 11.75 -5.49 11.45
CA GLY A 223 10.96 -6.60 10.92
C GLY A 223 9.54 -6.62 11.45
N MET A 224 8.84 -7.73 11.28
CA MET A 224 7.45 -7.90 11.70
C MET A 224 7.18 -9.33 12.16
N SER A 225 6.55 -9.47 13.32
CA SER A 225 6.10 -10.78 13.80
C SER A 225 4.97 -11.34 12.92
N ALA A 226 4.87 -12.66 12.80
CA ALA A 226 3.85 -13.32 11.98
C ALA A 226 3.19 -14.49 12.71
N SER A 227 1.87 -14.67 12.48
CA SER A 227 1.14 -15.86 12.94
C SER A 227 1.28 -17.05 11.98
N ALA A 228 1.66 -16.80 10.73
CA ALA A 228 1.70 -17.79 9.65
C ALA A 228 3.02 -18.59 9.58
N GLY A 229 3.77 -18.67 10.68
CA GLY A 229 5.09 -19.30 10.73
C GLY A 229 6.23 -18.29 10.89
N TYR A 230 7.35 -18.76 11.43
CA TYR A 230 8.58 -17.99 11.51
C TYR A 230 9.27 -17.93 10.15
N ASN A 231 9.53 -16.71 9.67
CA ASN A 231 10.43 -16.44 8.57
C ASN A 231 11.43 -15.37 9.03
N ALA A 232 12.71 -15.74 9.13
CA ALA A 232 13.76 -14.86 9.60
C ALA A 232 13.85 -13.55 8.79
N ASP A 233 13.62 -13.63 7.47
CA ASP A 233 13.66 -12.47 6.57
C ASP A 233 12.50 -11.49 6.83
N ILE A 234 11.40 -11.95 7.43
CA ILE A 234 10.27 -11.07 7.76
C ILE A 234 10.37 -10.59 9.21
N VAL A 235 10.71 -11.49 10.14
CA VAL A 235 10.78 -11.18 11.57
C VAL A 235 11.93 -10.24 11.89
N GLY A 236 13.07 -10.40 11.22
CA GLY A 236 14.20 -9.47 11.25
C GLY A 236 14.96 -9.34 12.57
N ILE A 237 14.46 -9.93 13.66
CA ILE A 237 15.15 -10.03 14.95
C ILE A 237 15.13 -11.47 15.47
N PRO A 238 16.07 -11.87 16.35
CA PRO A 238 16.09 -13.20 16.92
C PRO A 238 14.77 -13.58 17.62
N PHE A 239 14.22 -14.73 17.23
CA PHE A 239 12.98 -15.29 17.78
C PHE A 239 13.27 -16.54 18.61
N LYS A 240 12.68 -16.64 19.81
CA LYS A 240 12.74 -17.83 20.66
C LYS A 240 11.42 -18.61 20.57
N GLY A 241 11.33 -19.52 19.60
CA GLY A 241 10.18 -20.43 19.44
C GLY A 241 10.21 -21.16 18.10
N ASP A 242 9.16 -21.94 17.82
CA ASP A 242 9.21 -22.92 16.72
C ASP A 242 8.30 -22.59 15.52
N LYS A 243 7.15 -21.93 15.73
CA LYS A 243 6.14 -21.72 14.67
C LYS A 243 5.46 -20.37 14.73
N ASP A 244 4.68 -20.12 15.77
CA ASP A 244 3.94 -18.86 15.91
C ASP A 244 4.91 -17.77 16.38
N ALA A 245 5.32 -16.93 15.44
CA ALA A 245 6.29 -15.87 15.69
C ALA A 245 5.64 -14.62 16.29
N ARG A 246 4.38 -14.68 16.75
CA ARG A 246 3.78 -13.57 17.49
C ARG A 246 4.50 -13.35 18.84
N PRO A 247 4.62 -12.11 19.30
CA PRO A 247 5.23 -11.85 20.59
C PRO A 247 4.41 -12.43 21.74
N LEU A 248 5.09 -12.91 22.78
CA LEU A 248 4.51 -13.45 23.99
C LEU A 248 4.71 -12.48 25.16
N ILE A 249 3.66 -12.27 25.95
CA ILE A 249 3.75 -11.62 27.26
C ILE A 249 3.12 -12.57 28.27
N ASN A 250 3.88 -12.99 29.28
CA ASN A 250 3.43 -13.94 30.30
C ASN A 250 2.86 -15.23 29.68
N GLY A 251 3.52 -15.75 28.64
CA GLY A 251 3.15 -16.96 27.91
C GLY A 251 1.93 -16.82 26.99
N LYS A 252 1.38 -15.61 26.81
CA LYS A 252 0.21 -15.36 25.95
C LYS A 252 0.60 -14.57 24.71
N ASN A 253 0.12 -15.03 23.56
CA ASN A 253 0.28 -14.33 22.29
C ASN A 253 -0.37 -12.95 22.33
N THR A 254 0.38 -11.94 21.87
CA THR A 254 -0.16 -10.63 21.53
C THR A 254 -0.66 -10.62 20.07
N TYR A 255 -1.20 -9.48 19.63
CA TYR A 255 -1.35 -9.21 18.20
C TYR A 255 0.03 -9.17 17.51
N ALA A 256 0.04 -9.33 16.19
CA ALA A 256 1.23 -9.11 15.40
C ALA A 256 1.72 -7.65 15.52
N ARG A 257 3.03 -7.48 15.63
CA ARG A 257 3.75 -6.24 15.82
C ARG A 257 4.78 -6.03 14.72
N ILE A 258 5.07 -4.76 14.46
CA ILE A 258 6.26 -4.33 13.73
C ILE A 258 7.34 -4.04 14.77
N PHE A 259 8.54 -4.54 14.54
CA PHE A 259 9.70 -4.24 15.36
C PHE A 259 10.40 -3.03 14.78
N ILE A 260 10.52 -1.97 15.59
CA ILE A 260 11.19 -0.73 15.23
C ILE A 260 12.29 -0.39 16.21
N LYS A 261 13.23 0.44 15.78
CA LYS A 261 14.25 1.07 16.61
C LYS A 261 14.34 2.55 16.29
N LYS A 262 14.61 3.41 17.28
CA LYS A 262 14.92 4.82 17.03
C LYS A 262 16.29 4.96 16.33
N LYS A 263 16.42 5.97 15.48
CA LYS A 263 17.70 6.37 14.86
C LYS A 263 18.38 7.49 15.64
#